data_AF-A0A8J6HQH8-F1
#
_entry.id   AF-A0A8J6HQH8-F1
#
_cell.length_a   1.000
_cell.length_b   1.000
_cell.length_c   1.000
_cell.angle_alpha   90.00
_cell.angle_beta   90.00
_cell.angle_gamma   90.00
#
_symmetry.space_group_name_H-M   'P 1'
#
loop_
_entity.id
_entity.type
_entity.pdbx_description
1 polymer ?
#
loop_
_entity_poly.entity_id
_entity_poly.type
_entity_poly.pdbx_seq_one_letter_code
_entity_poly.pdbx_strand_id
1 'polypeptide(L)'
;MYLAMYLSELVLLDGEEYLQHFPSKLASASLVLARHTLFKTEPWTKKLEETAGYSLKQLSPVVQKQQKTFKSSPFREQQAVQKKYASDKYHRVALLKPRVLVLDEEE
;
A
#
# COMPACT_ATOMS: atom_id res chain seq x y z
N MET A 1 -2.38 8.98 -8.48
CA MET A 1 -1.41 8.53 -7.45
C MET A 1 -1.92 8.63 -6.00
N TYR A 2 -3.09 9.24 -5.72
CA TYR A 2 -3.53 9.47 -4.34
C TYR A 2 -3.68 8.22 -3.47
N LEU A 3 -4.02 7.06 -4.04
CA LEU A 3 -4.12 5.83 -3.25
C LEU A 3 -2.77 5.41 -2.65
N ALA A 4 -1.67 5.53 -3.40
CA ALA A 4 -0.34 5.22 -2.87
C ALA A 4 0.06 6.18 -1.75
N MET A 5 -0.25 7.48 -1.89
CA MET A 5 -0.01 8.49 -0.85
C MET A 5 -0.81 8.20 0.42
N TYR A 6 -2.08 7.86 0.27
CA TYR A 6 -2.95 7.46 1.36
C TYR A 6 -2.38 6.24 2.12
N LEU A 7 -1.97 5.19 1.40
CA LEU A 7 -1.35 4.01 2.01
C LEU A 7 -0.05 4.35 2.74
N SER A 8 0.78 5.24 2.17
CA SER A 8 2.01 5.71 2.83
C SER A 8 1.71 6.53 4.10
N GLU A 9 0.64 7.32 4.13
CA GLU A 9 0.22 8.02 5.36
C GLU A 9 -0.33 7.06 6.41
N LEU A 10 -1.06 6.01 6.02
CA LEU A 10 -1.51 4.99 6.97
C LEU A 10 -0.34 4.26 7.64
N VAL A 11 0.72 3.97 6.86
CA VAL A 11 1.95 3.34 7.37
C VAL A 11 2.61 4.18 8.47
N LEU A 12 2.53 5.51 8.39
CA LEU A 12 3.09 6.40 9.41
C LEU A 12 2.31 6.36 10.73
N LEU A 13 1.04 5.93 10.71
CA LEU A 13 0.23 5.80 11.93
C LEU A 13 0.61 4.56 12.74
N ASP A 14 1.13 3.52 12.07
CA ASP A 14 1.48 2.21 12.67
C ASP A 14 2.99 2.05 12.83
N GLY A 15 3.59 2.91 13.67
CA GLY A 15 5.04 2.92 13.87
C GLY A 15 5.61 1.55 14.27
N GLU A 16 4.95 0.84 15.19
CA GLU A 16 5.43 -0.46 15.69
C GLU A 16 5.63 -1.51 14.58
N GLU A 17 4.76 -1.53 13.57
CA GLU A 17 4.82 -2.52 12.50
C GLU A 17 5.78 -2.14 11.37
N TYR A 18 5.94 -0.82 11.12
CA TYR A 18 6.61 -0.31 9.92
C TYR A 18 7.97 0.36 10.17
N LEU A 19 8.32 0.78 11.40
CA LEU A 19 9.60 1.45 11.71
C LEU A 19 10.84 0.60 11.36
N GLN A 20 10.72 -0.72 11.35
CA GLN A 20 11.79 -1.65 10.97
C GLN A 20 12.12 -1.64 9.46
N HIS A 21 11.31 -0.97 8.63
CA HIS A 21 11.47 -0.97 7.18
C HIS A 21 11.96 0.39 6.67
N PHE A 22 12.82 0.36 5.65
CA PHE A 22 13.26 1.58 4.99
C PHE A 22 12.09 2.32 4.32
N PRO A 23 12.09 3.67 4.34
CA PRO A 23 11.08 4.46 3.67
C PRO A 23 10.89 4.11 2.18
N SER A 24 11.98 3.82 1.46
CA SER A 24 11.95 3.37 0.06
C SER A 24 11.17 2.06 -0.12
N LYS A 25 11.34 1.10 0.80
CA LYS A 25 10.63 -0.18 0.81
C LYS A 25 9.15 0.00 1.10
N LEU A 26 8.81 0.85 2.07
CA LEU A 26 7.41 1.17 2.43
C LEU A 26 6.67 1.89 1.29
N ALA A 27 7.35 2.82 0.61
CA ALA A 27 6.82 3.53 -0.55
C ALA A 27 6.62 2.59 -1.75
N SER A 28 7.60 1.71 -2.01
CA SER A 28 7.49 0.70 -3.07
C SER A 28 6.32 -0.25 -2.83
N ALA A 29 6.16 -0.75 -1.59
CA ALA A 29 5.03 -1.59 -1.21
C ALA A 29 3.69 -0.85 -1.37
N SER A 30 3.62 0.42 -0.97
CA SER A 30 2.41 1.25 -1.14
C SER A 30 2.04 1.40 -2.61
N LEU A 31 3.05 1.55 -3.48
CA LEU A 31 2.87 1.66 -4.92
C LEU A 31 2.38 0.34 -5.52
N VAL A 32 2.96 -0.80 -5.13
CA VAL A 32 2.49 -2.14 -5.54
C VAL A 32 1.03 -2.33 -5.17
N LEU A 33 0.68 -2.08 -3.90
CA LEU A 33 -0.69 -2.28 -3.41
C LEU A 33 -1.69 -1.34 -4.09
N ALA A 34 -1.32 -0.07 -4.29
CA ALA A 34 -2.17 0.88 -4.99
C ALA A 34 -2.39 0.47 -6.46
N ARG A 35 -1.32 0.05 -7.15
CA ARG A 35 -1.39 -0.41 -8.54
C ARG A 35 -2.24 -1.67 -8.64
N HIS A 36 -2.06 -2.64 -7.75
CA HIS A 36 -2.87 -3.86 -7.70
C HIS A 36 -4.34 -3.59 -7.41
N THR A 37 -4.62 -2.63 -6.52
CA THR A 37 -6.01 -2.27 -6.16
C THR A 37 -6.73 -1.55 -7.31
N LEU A 38 -6.03 -0.70 -8.07
CA LEU A 38 -6.62 0.08 -9.15
C LEU A 38 -6.61 -0.66 -10.49
N PHE A 39 -5.48 -1.25 -10.85
CA PHE A 39 -5.27 -1.94 -12.13
C PHE A 39 -5.32 -3.47 -11.93
N LYS A 40 -5.84 -4.19 -12.92
CA LYS A 40 -5.87 -5.68 -12.91
C LYS A 40 -4.59 -6.31 -13.47
N THR A 41 -3.66 -5.49 -13.96
CA THR A 41 -2.42 -5.90 -14.63
C THR A 41 -1.25 -5.98 -13.65
N GLU A 42 -0.07 -6.38 -14.15
CA GLU A 42 1.21 -6.48 -13.41
C GLU A 42 1.45 -5.28 -12.48
N PRO A 43 1.36 -5.47 -11.14
CA PRO A 43 1.45 -4.38 -10.18
C PRO A 43 2.89 -3.88 -9.99
N TRP A 44 3.87 -4.72 -10.29
CA TRP A 44 5.30 -4.45 -10.17
C TRP A 44 6.06 -4.88 -11.43
N THR A 45 6.33 -3.93 -12.32
CA THR A 45 7.02 -4.18 -13.60
C THR A 45 8.53 -4.32 -13.41
N LYS A 46 9.22 -5.03 -14.30
CA LYS A 46 10.69 -5.15 -14.29
C LYS A 46 11.45 -3.80 -14.19
N LYS A 47 10.98 -2.75 -14.87
CA LYS A 47 11.56 -1.40 -14.78
C LYS A 47 11.51 -0.80 -13.37
N LEU A 48 10.43 -1.08 -12.62
CA LEU A 48 10.29 -0.62 -11.23
C LEU A 48 11.22 -1.39 -10.31
N GLU A 49 11.38 -2.70 -10.53
CA GLU A 49 12.35 -3.52 -9.80
C GLU A 49 13.79 -3.04 -10.03
N GLU A 50 14.17 -2.78 -11.28
CA GLU A 50 15.50 -2.25 -11.63
C GLU A 50 15.77 -0.86 -11.02
N THR A 51 14.74 -0.01 -10.94
CA THR A 51 14.87 1.35 -10.40
C THR A 51 14.87 1.39 -8.87
N ALA A 52 13.97 0.63 -8.23
CA ALA A 52 13.81 0.63 -6.78
C ALA A 52 14.76 -0.35 -6.07
N GLY A 53 15.31 -1.32 -6.79
CA GLY A 53 16.19 -2.36 -6.23
C GLY A 53 15.47 -3.39 -5.37
N TYR A 54 14.15 -3.50 -5.48
CA TYR A 54 13.34 -4.46 -4.72
C TYR A 54 12.53 -5.36 -5.65
N SER A 55 12.64 -6.67 -5.44
CA SER A 55 11.77 -7.64 -6.11
C SER A 55 10.39 -7.69 -5.47
N LEU A 56 9.40 -8.16 -6.22
CA LEU A 56 8.04 -8.34 -5.69
C LEU A 56 8.02 -9.31 -4.49
N LYS A 57 8.85 -10.36 -4.51
CA LYS A 57 9.03 -11.29 -3.38
C LYS A 57 9.53 -10.56 -2.12
N GLN A 58 10.48 -9.63 -2.25
CA GLN A 58 11.00 -8.85 -1.11
C GLN A 58 9.99 -7.84 -0.54
N LEU A 59 9.08 -7.35 -1.38
CA LEU A 59 8.03 -6.40 -1.00
C LEU A 59 6.78 -7.09 -0.42
N SER A 60 6.52 -8.34 -0.82
CA SER A 60 5.34 -9.13 -0.45
C SER A 60 4.93 -9.02 1.03
N PRO A 61 5.82 -9.24 2.02
CA PRO A 61 5.42 -9.21 3.42
C PRO A 61 4.91 -7.84 3.87
N VAL A 62 5.53 -6.77 3.35
CA VAL A 62 5.15 -5.38 3.66
C VAL A 62 3.83 -5.04 2.97
N VAL A 63 3.64 -5.48 1.72
CA VAL A 63 2.40 -5.28 0.96
C VAL A 63 1.22 -5.94 1.68
N GLN A 64 1.39 -7.17 2.17
CA GLN A 64 0.35 -7.89 2.91
C GLN A 64 -0.03 -7.19 4.22
N LYS A 65 0.97 -6.66 4.97
CA LYS A 65 0.71 -5.84 6.17
C LYS A 65 -0.07 -4.57 5.81
N GLN A 66 0.38 -3.83 4.81
CA GLN A 66 -0.31 -2.62 4.34
C GLN A 66 -1.74 -2.91 3.87
N GLN A 67 -1.98 -4.07 3.26
CA GLN A 67 -3.31 -4.50 2.86
C GLN A 67 -4.23 -4.70 4.08
N LYS A 68 -3.72 -5.28 5.18
CA LYS A 68 -4.45 -5.41 6.45
C LYS A 68 -4.74 -4.03 7.05
N THR A 69 -3.73 -3.15 7.12
CA THR A 69 -3.90 -1.76 7.60
C THR A 69 -4.93 -1.00 6.77
N PHE A 70 -4.91 -1.13 5.45
CA PHE A 70 -5.88 -0.51 4.56
C PHE A 70 -7.29 -1.07 4.79
N LYS A 71 -7.44 -2.39 4.97
CA LYS A 71 -8.75 -2.99 5.26
C LYS A 71 -9.32 -2.52 6.61
N SER A 72 -8.48 -2.33 7.62
CA SER A 72 -8.91 -1.91 8.97
C SER A 72 -9.02 -0.40 9.14
N SER A 73 -8.47 0.41 8.23
CA SER A 73 -8.41 1.86 8.36
C SER A 73 -9.76 2.57 8.64
N PRO A 74 -10.92 2.14 8.10
CA PRO A 74 -12.19 2.80 8.40
C PRO A 74 -12.67 2.57 9.85
N PHE A 75 -12.12 1.56 10.54
CA PHE A 75 -12.54 1.15 11.88
C PHE A 75 -11.57 1.60 12.98
N ARG A 76 -10.46 2.24 12.63
CA ARG A 76 -9.46 2.74 13.59
C ARG A 76 -9.95 3.99 14.30
N GLU A 77 -9.40 4.28 15.48
CA GLU A 77 -9.72 5.52 16.20
C GLU A 77 -9.21 6.76 15.44
N GLN A 78 -8.02 6.68 14.86
CA GLN A 78 -7.38 7.76 14.11
C GLN A 78 -7.99 7.91 12.69
N GLN A 79 -9.11 8.65 12.60
CA GLN A 79 -9.86 8.83 11.35
C GLN A 79 -9.43 10.06 10.50
N ALA A 80 -8.45 10.86 10.93
CA ALA A 80 -8.08 12.10 10.21
C ALA A 80 -7.59 11.85 8.78
N VAL A 81 -6.68 10.87 8.61
CA VAL A 81 -6.16 10.47 7.28
C VAL A 81 -7.27 9.85 6.44
N GLN A 82 -8.14 9.01 7.05
CA GLN A 82 -9.29 8.42 6.38
C GLN A 82 -10.21 9.51 5.79
N LYS A 83 -10.60 10.50 6.60
CA LYS A 83 -11.48 11.61 6.17
C LYS A 83 -10.83 12.47 5.09
N LYS A 84 -9.53 12.79 5.23
CA LYS A 84 -8.77 13.55 4.22
C LYS A 84 -8.88 12.89 2.84
N TYR A 85 -8.56 11.61 2.75
CA TYR A 85 -8.51 10.88 1.48
C TYR A 85 -9.87 10.31 1.02
N ALA A 86 -10.91 10.43 1.84
CA ALA A 86 -12.30 10.18 1.45
C ALA A 86 -12.95 11.38 0.73
N SER A 87 -12.31 12.55 0.75
CA SER A 87 -12.82 13.74 0.06
C SER A 87 -12.64 13.68 -1.47
N ASP A 88 -13.45 14.45 -2.19
CA ASP A 88 -13.41 14.55 -3.65
C ASP A 88 -12.06 15.03 -4.19
N LYS A 89 -11.37 15.89 -3.42
CA LYS A 89 -10.02 16.37 -3.73
C LYS A 89 -9.03 15.23 -3.97
N TYR A 90 -9.20 14.11 -3.27
CA TYR A 90 -8.34 12.94 -3.39
C TYR A 90 -9.03 11.77 -4.09
N HIS A 91 -10.06 12.06 -4.90
CA HIS A 91 -10.85 11.07 -5.64
C HIS A 91 -11.43 9.95 -4.77
N ARG A 92 -11.73 10.25 -3.50
CA ARG A 92 -12.32 9.32 -2.54
C ARG A 92 -11.58 7.98 -2.44
N VAL A 93 -10.26 7.98 -2.64
CA VAL A 93 -9.44 6.74 -2.68
C VAL A 93 -9.50 5.95 -1.37
N ALA A 94 -9.75 6.61 -0.24
CA ALA A 94 -9.91 5.93 1.05
C ALA A 94 -11.19 5.07 1.15
N LEU A 95 -12.15 5.24 0.24
CA LEU A 95 -13.38 4.43 0.17
C LEU A 95 -13.21 3.17 -0.68
N LEU A 96 -12.07 3.00 -1.35
CA LEU A 96 -11.78 1.80 -2.12
C LEU A 96 -11.54 0.60 -1.18
N LYS A 97 -11.82 -0.61 -1.67
CA LYS A 97 -11.50 -1.84 -0.95
C LYS A 97 -10.21 -2.43 -1.48
N PRO A 98 -9.26 -2.84 -0.62
CA PRO A 98 -8.04 -3.50 -1.08
C PRO A 98 -8.38 -4.78 -1.85
N ARG A 99 -7.73 -4.98 -3.00
CA ARG A 99 -7.71 -6.30 -3.65
C ARG A 99 -6.72 -7.19 -2.91
N VAL A 100 -7.08 -8.47 -2.78
CA VAL A 100 -6.16 -9.48 -2.24
C VAL A 100 -5.05 -9.70 -3.25
N LEU A 101 -3.82 -9.41 -2.85
CA LEU A 101 -2.64 -9.85 -3.59
C LEU A 101 -2.27 -11.22 -3.02
N VAL A 102 -2.73 -12.28 -3.69
CA VAL A 102 -2.20 -13.62 -3.49
C VAL A 102 -0.94 -13.67 -4.35
N LEU A 103 0.21 -13.72 -3.71
CA LEU A 103 1.45 -14.07 -4.41
C LEU A 103 1.57 -15.56 -4.21
N ASP A 104 1.42 -16.32 -5.30
CA ASP A 104 1.74 -17.73 -5.28
C ASP A 104 3.19 -17.86 -4.81
N GLU A 105 3.38 -18.61 -3.73
CA GLU A 105 4.69 -19.12 -3.35
C GLU A 105 5.08 -20.14 -4.42
N GLU A 106 5.44 -19.68 -5.61
CA GLU A 106 6.14 -20.52 -6.57
C GLU A 106 7.55 -20.77 -6.00
N GLU A 107 7.60 -21.93 -5.35
CA GLU A 107 8.68 -22.92 -5.11
C GLU A 107 10.03 -22.43 -4.57
#